data_AF-A0A351YZI4-F1
#
_entry.id   AF-A0A351YZI4-F1
#
_cell.length_a   1.000
_cell.length_b   1.000
_cell.length_c   1.000
_cell.angle_alpha   90.00
_cell.angle_beta   90.00
_cell.angle_gamma   90.00
#
_symmetry.space_group_name_H-M   'P 1'
#
loop_
_entity.id
_entity.type
_entity.pdbx_description
1 polymer ?
#
loop_
_entity_poly.entity_id
_entity_poly.type
_entity_poly.pdbx_seq_one_letter_code
_entity_poly.pdbx_strand_id
1 'polypeptide(L)'
;FRMLGSNESIACANVFLNTVVAEELSQFADLLEKSSDFKGALHDLILKTIKEHKRIIFNGNGYDDSWVKEAEKRGLYNLKSTPEALPHILDEKNVKVFEKFGVYSKVELESRFEIHNENYSKIINIEAETMLEMANKFILPAASKYANKLAETIGLKKAACGECDTSYESAMLKKVSALTSSIYSKTEKLEGEVLEAKKTSDAGDSSKTAFFYREHVFAAMNELRLCADELETITPKELWPFPSYGDLLFSVR
;
A
#
# COMPACT_ATOMS: atom_id res chain seq x y z
N PHE A 1 -6.61 16.96 11.12
CA PHE A 1 -5.88 15.67 11.00
C PHE A 1 -6.10 15.13 9.58
N ARG A 2 -5.08 15.13 8.71
CA ARG A 2 -5.22 14.77 7.27
C ARG A 2 -4.85 13.32 6.93
N MET A 3 -4.34 12.56 7.90
CA MET A 3 -3.78 11.22 7.67
C MET A 3 -4.83 10.13 7.45
N LEU A 4 -6.10 10.40 7.74
CA LEU A 4 -7.17 9.41 7.64
C LEU A 4 -7.50 9.11 6.17
N GLY A 5 -7.51 7.83 5.79
CA GLY A 5 -7.90 7.38 4.46
C GLY A 5 -9.40 7.58 4.19
N SER A 6 -9.78 7.79 2.92
CA SER A 6 -11.17 8.09 2.55
C SER A 6 -12.15 6.93 2.77
N ASN A 7 -11.65 5.69 2.84
CA ASN A 7 -12.46 4.49 3.11
C ASN A 7 -12.53 4.14 4.61
N GLU A 8 -11.79 4.86 5.45
CA GLU A 8 -11.69 4.55 6.88
C GLU A 8 -12.81 5.20 7.69
N SER A 9 -13.19 4.55 8.79
CA SER A 9 -14.13 5.13 9.74
C SER A 9 -13.47 6.25 10.54
N ILE A 10 -14.12 7.42 10.57
CA ILE A 10 -13.70 8.56 11.40
C ILE A 10 -13.68 8.22 12.90
N ALA A 11 -14.44 7.21 13.31
CA ALA A 11 -14.55 6.82 14.72
C ALA A 11 -13.20 6.36 15.27
N CYS A 12 -12.46 5.52 14.54
CA CYS A 12 -11.16 5.01 15.00
C CYS A 12 -10.17 6.16 15.24
N ALA A 13 -10.02 7.08 14.28
CA ALA A 13 -9.13 8.23 14.45
C ALA A 13 -9.57 9.11 15.63
N ASN A 14 -10.87 9.35 15.78
CA ASN A 14 -11.40 10.17 16.87
C ASN A 14 -11.17 9.52 18.24
N VAL A 15 -11.34 8.19 18.37
CA VAL A 15 -11.05 7.48 19.62
C VAL A 15 -9.59 7.70 20.01
N PHE A 16 -8.65 7.42 19.10
CA PHE A 16 -7.22 7.56 19.40
C PHE A 16 -6.82 8.99 19.72
N LEU A 17 -7.23 9.95 18.90
CA LEU A 17 -6.88 11.36 19.10
C LEU A 17 -7.49 11.92 20.38
N ASN A 18 -8.76 11.65 20.65
CA ASN A 18 -9.43 12.18 21.84
C ASN A 18 -8.87 11.57 23.13
N THR A 19 -8.54 10.27 23.14
CA THR A 19 -7.94 9.64 24.32
C THR A 19 -6.53 10.19 24.60
N VAL A 20 -5.70 10.39 23.57
CA VAL A 20 -4.36 10.96 23.77
C VAL A 20 -4.43 12.43 24.20
N VAL A 21 -5.37 13.21 23.66
CA VAL A 21 -5.61 14.59 24.12
C VAL A 21 -6.12 14.60 25.57
N ALA A 22 -7.01 13.68 25.94
CA ALA A 22 -7.47 13.55 27.32
C ALA A 22 -6.32 13.22 28.29
N GLU A 23 -5.36 12.39 27.87
CA GLU A 23 -4.17 12.10 28.66
C GLU A 23 -3.35 13.36 28.96
N GLU A 24 -3.02 14.13 27.92
CA GLU A 24 -2.23 15.35 28.07
C GLU A 24 -2.95 16.38 28.96
N LEU A 25 -4.27 16.56 28.75
CA LEU A 25 -5.07 17.46 29.58
C LEU A 25 -5.17 17.00 31.04
N SER A 26 -5.27 15.68 31.29
CA SER A 26 -5.23 15.11 32.64
C SER A 26 -3.91 15.40 33.33
N GLN A 27 -2.77 15.21 32.65
CA GLN A 27 -1.45 15.50 33.21
C GLN A 27 -1.27 16.99 33.53
N PHE A 28 -1.79 17.87 32.67
CA PHE A 28 -1.76 19.31 32.93
C PHE A 28 -2.64 19.69 34.12
N ALA A 29 -3.85 19.14 34.22
CA ALA A 29 -4.74 19.36 35.36
C ALA A 29 -4.11 18.87 36.68
N ASP A 30 -3.57 17.64 36.69
CA ASP A 30 -2.92 17.05 37.87
C ASP A 30 -1.76 17.89 38.43
N LEU A 31 -1.06 18.62 37.56
CA LEU A 31 0.03 19.52 37.93
C LEU A 31 -0.50 20.87 38.43
N LEU A 32 -1.46 21.45 37.72
CA LEU A 32 -1.96 22.80 38.02
C LEU A 32 -2.85 22.83 39.27
N GLU A 33 -3.66 21.80 39.52
CA GLU A 33 -4.54 21.71 40.69
C GLU A 33 -3.77 21.60 42.01
N LYS A 34 -2.53 21.10 41.97
CA LYS A 34 -1.66 20.97 43.15
C LYS A 34 -0.80 22.22 43.38
N SER A 35 -0.83 23.20 42.49
CA SER A 35 0.01 24.40 42.58
C SER A 35 -0.57 25.44 43.54
N SER A 36 0.28 26.00 44.41
CA SER A 36 -0.04 27.15 45.24
C SER A 36 0.06 28.49 44.47
N ASP A 37 0.85 28.54 43.39
CA ASP A 37 0.90 29.65 42.43
C ASP A 37 0.52 29.13 41.04
N PHE A 38 -0.77 29.26 40.72
CA PHE A 38 -1.31 28.81 39.44
C PHE A 38 -0.64 29.52 38.24
N LYS A 39 -0.39 30.83 38.34
CA LYS A 39 0.12 31.61 37.19
C LYS A 39 1.57 31.25 36.88
N GLY A 40 2.39 31.11 37.92
CA GLY A 40 3.77 30.63 37.78
C GLY A 40 3.83 29.23 37.17
N ALA A 41 3.08 28.28 37.75
CA ALA A 41 3.05 26.90 37.27
C ALA A 41 2.54 26.77 35.83
N LEU A 42 1.53 27.57 35.44
CA LEU A 42 1.04 27.61 34.06
C LEU A 42 2.11 28.12 33.09
N HIS A 43 2.84 29.19 33.46
CA HIS A 43 3.91 29.72 32.62
C HIS A 43 5.03 28.70 32.41
N ASP A 44 5.46 28.04 33.49
CA ASP A 44 6.50 27.02 33.45
C ASP A 44 6.07 25.78 32.66
N LEU A 45 4.81 25.36 32.81
CA LEU A 45 4.23 24.25 32.04
C LEU A 45 4.28 24.54 30.54
N ILE A 46 3.82 25.72 30.10
CA ILE A 46 3.87 26.12 28.68
C ILE A 46 5.30 26.09 28.14
N LEU A 47 6.26 26.65 28.89
CA LEU A 47 7.66 26.66 28.49
C LEU A 47 8.24 25.24 28.38
N LYS A 48 7.92 24.38 29.35
CA LYS A 48 8.35 22.98 29.37
C LYS A 48 7.78 22.21 28.17
N THR A 49 6.46 22.26 27.97
CA THR A 49 5.77 21.55 26.87
C THR A 49 6.31 21.98 25.51
N ILE A 50 6.51 23.28 25.27
CA ILE A 50 7.08 23.75 24.00
C ILE A 50 8.50 23.21 23.82
N LYS A 51 9.35 23.23 24.86
CA LYS A 51 10.73 22.71 24.76
C LYS A 51 10.76 21.21 24.46
N GLU A 52 9.94 20.42 25.14
CA GLU A 52 9.89 18.95 25.00
C GLU A 52 9.32 18.50 23.65
N HIS A 53 8.31 19.22 23.14
CA HIS A 53 7.58 18.83 21.93
C HIS A 53 7.95 19.65 20.69
N LYS A 54 8.91 20.59 20.75
CA LYS A 54 9.34 21.35 19.56
C LYS A 54 9.74 20.47 18.38
N ARG A 55 10.26 19.27 18.65
CA ARG A 55 10.70 18.30 17.63
C ARG A 55 9.60 17.87 16.65
N ILE A 56 8.32 17.86 17.07
CA ILE A 56 7.18 17.48 16.22
C ILE A 56 6.62 18.64 15.38
N ILE A 57 7.04 19.89 15.64
CA ILE A 57 6.58 21.06 14.89
C ILE A 57 7.43 21.21 13.63
N PHE A 58 6.76 21.22 12.47
CA PHE A 58 7.39 21.39 11.17
C PHE A 58 6.51 22.23 10.26
N ASN A 59 7.10 23.28 9.67
CA ASN A 59 6.41 24.26 8.80
C ASN A 59 6.99 24.26 7.37
N GLY A 60 7.79 23.26 7.01
CA GLY A 60 8.42 23.14 5.69
C GLY A 60 7.66 22.23 4.73
N ASN A 61 8.33 21.85 3.64
CA ASN A 61 7.81 20.88 2.69
C ASN A 61 7.86 19.46 3.29
N GLY A 62 6.70 18.85 3.53
CA GLY A 62 6.58 17.51 4.10
C GLY A 62 6.79 16.36 3.11
N TYR A 63 6.99 16.64 1.83
CA TYR A 63 7.09 15.63 0.77
C TYR A 63 8.51 15.34 0.29
N ASP A 64 9.47 16.24 0.57
CA ASP A 64 10.84 16.08 0.09
C ASP A 64 11.60 15.03 0.92
N ASP A 65 12.52 14.32 0.28
CA ASP A 65 13.44 13.36 0.94
C ASP A 65 14.27 14.01 2.07
N SER A 66 14.46 15.33 2.02
CA SER A 66 15.09 16.08 3.09
C SER A 66 14.31 16.00 4.39
N TRP A 67 12.97 16.02 4.32
CA TRP A 67 12.11 15.88 5.50
C TRP A 67 12.20 14.46 6.08
N VAL A 68 12.26 13.42 5.25
CA VAL A 68 12.42 12.04 5.73
C VAL A 68 13.68 11.88 6.59
N LYS A 69 14.82 12.40 6.10
CA LYS A 69 16.09 12.39 6.84
C LYS A 69 16.05 13.24 8.11
N GLU A 70 15.34 14.36 8.07
CA GLU A 70 15.20 15.25 9.22
C GLU A 70 14.28 14.65 10.30
N ALA A 71 13.16 14.05 9.90
CA ALA A 71 12.23 13.36 10.77
C ALA A 71 12.91 12.22 11.53
N GLU A 72 13.73 11.42 10.84
CA GLU A 72 14.53 10.36 11.46
C GLU A 72 15.50 10.93 12.51
N LYS A 73 16.23 12.01 12.19
CA LYS A 73 17.10 12.71 13.16
C LYS A 73 16.36 13.25 14.38
N ARG A 74 15.08 13.60 14.22
CA ARG A 74 14.18 14.08 15.29
C ARG A 74 13.54 12.92 16.08
N GLY A 75 13.82 11.68 15.72
CA GLY A 75 13.21 10.48 16.32
C GLY A 75 11.71 10.39 16.03
N LEU A 76 11.30 10.81 14.83
CA LEU A 76 9.93 10.67 14.33
C LEU A 76 9.84 9.43 13.46
N TYR A 77 8.83 8.61 13.70
CA TYR A 77 8.60 7.40 12.93
C TYR A 77 8.17 7.71 11.49
N ASN A 78 8.67 6.90 10.55
CA ASN A 78 8.25 6.86 9.16
C ASN A 78 7.98 5.40 8.76
N LEU A 79 6.86 4.87 9.24
CA LEU A 79 6.42 3.50 9.00
C LEU A 79 5.65 3.48 7.68
N LYS A 80 6.18 2.77 6.69
CA LYS A 80 5.73 2.88 5.29
C LYS A 80 4.63 1.89 4.95
N SER A 81 4.42 0.89 5.79
CA SER A 81 3.45 -0.16 5.57
C SER A 81 2.56 -0.37 6.78
N THR A 82 1.33 -0.84 6.53
CA THR A 82 0.39 -1.20 7.61
C THR A 82 0.98 -2.25 8.56
N PRO A 83 1.66 -3.32 8.10
CA PRO A 83 2.30 -4.28 9.00
C PRO A 83 3.43 -3.69 9.84
N GLU A 84 4.16 -2.68 9.36
CA GLU A 84 5.14 -1.95 10.17
C GLU A 84 4.46 -1.07 11.23
N ALA A 85 3.32 -0.46 10.90
CA ALA A 85 2.65 0.50 11.77
C ALA A 85 1.80 -0.16 12.87
N LEU A 86 1.09 -1.24 12.55
CA LEU A 86 0.13 -1.88 13.44
C LEU A 86 0.71 -2.34 14.78
N PRO A 87 1.92 -2.93 14.88
CA PRO A 87 2.47 -3.40 16.15
C PRO A 87 2.57 -2.31 17.22
N HIS A 88 2.74 -1.05 16.80
CA HIS A 88 2.85 0.07 17.74
C HIS A 88 1.56 0.39 18.49
N ILE A 89 0.40 -0.14 18.07
CA ILE A 89 -0.83 -0.05 18.88
C ILE A 89 -0.64 -0.70 20.26
N LEU A 90 0.23 -1.71 20.35
CA LEU A 90 0.53 -2.47 21.56
C LEU A 90 1.75 -1.95 22.33
N ASP A 91 2.35 -0.83 21.89
CA ASP A 91 3.41 -0.17 22.67
C ASP A 91 2.88 0.12 24.08
N GLU A 92 3.68 -0.19 25.11
CA GLU A 92 3.25 -0.10 26.51
C GLU A 92 2.69 1.28 26.89
N LYS A 93 3.28 2.35 26.33
CA LYS A 93 2.80 3.73 26.53
C LYS A 93 1.38 3.94 26.00
N ASN A 94 1.03 3.29 24.88
CA ASN A 94 -0.27 3.44 24.24
C ASN A 94 -1.31 2.64 25.03
N VAL A 95 -1.00 1.39 25.38
CA VAL A 95 -1.87 0.53 26.20
C VAL A 95 -2.24 1.23 27.52
N LYS A 96 -1.25 1.79 28.23
CA LYS A 96 -1.48 2.49 29.50
C LYS A 96 -2.46 3.66 29.38
N VAL A 97 -2.36 4.44 28.31
CA VAL A 97 -3.27 5.58 28.08
C VAL A 97 -4.70 5.09 27.88
N PHE A 98 -4.90 4.06 27.06
CA PHE A 98 -6.25 3.52 26.82
C PHE A 98 -6.87 2.87 28.06
N GLU A 99 -6.07 2.14 28.84
CA GLU A 99 -6.53 1.51 30.08
C GLU A 99 -6.87 2.54 31.15
N LYS A 100 -6.06 3.60 31.30
CA LYS A 100 -6.29 4.67 32.27
C LYS A 100 -7.67 5.33 32.11
N PHE A 101 -8.09 5.57 30.87
CA PHE A 101 -9.39 6.20 30.58
C PHE A 101 -10.54 5.19 30.40
N GLY A 102 -10.28 3.89 30.55
CA GLY A 102 -11.30 2.85 30.35
C GLY A 102 -11.86 2.82 28.91
N VAL A 103 -11.05 3.23 27.93
CA VAL A 103 -11.45 3.27 26.51
C VAL A 103 -11.21 1.92 25.85
N TYR A 104 -10.05 1.32 26.09
CA TYR A 104 -9.75 -0.06 25.73
C TYR A 104 -8.91 -0.73 26.81
N SER A 105 -9.15 -2.02 27.01
CA SER A 105 -8.26 -2.94 27.70
C SER A 105 -7.14 -3.43 26.78
N LYS A 106 -6.06 -3.95 27.36
CA LYS A 106 -4.99 -4.61 26.59
C LYS A 106 -5.52 -5.70 25.64
N VAL A 107 -6.44 -6.54 26.09
CA VAL A 107 -7.03 -7.62 25.29
C VAL A 107 -7.81 -7.10 24.09
N GLU A 108 -8.51 -5.96 24.25
CA GLU A 108 -9.22 -5.32 23.13
C GLU A 108 -8.25 -4.70 22.12
N LEU A 109 -7.13 -4.13 22.56
CA LEU A 109 -6.09 -3.63 21.67
C LEU A 109 -5.41 -4.77 20.89
N GLU A 110 -5.11 -5.90 21.56
CA GLU A 110 -4.59 -7.11 20.92
C GLU A 110 -5.58 -7.65 19.88
N SER A 111 -6.86 -7.74 20.23
CA SER A 111 -7.90 -8.17 19.29
C SER A 111 -7.99 -7.24 18.07
N ARG A 112 -7.88 -5.92 18.27
CA ARG A 112 -7.85 -4.95 17.16
C ARG A 112 -6.62 -5.12 16.30
N PHE A 113 -5.45 -5.32 16.89
CA PHE A 113 -4.20 -5.58 16.17
C PHE A 113 -4.36 -6.80 15.24
N GLU A 114 -4.84 -7.92 15.77
CA GLU A 114 -5.07 -9.14 15.00
C GLU A 114 -6.07 -8.91 13.85
N ILE A 115 -7.22 -8.29 14.13
CA ILE A 115 -8.25 -8.02 13.11
C ILE A 115 -7.70 -7.15 11.97
N HIS A 116 -6.89 -6.13 12.26
CA HIS A 116 -6.35 -5.27 11.22
C HIS A 116 -5.29 -5.98 10.37
N ASN A 117 -4.43 -6.82 10.97
CA ASN A 117 -3.47 -7.63 10.22
C ASN A 117 -4.17 -8.65 9.31
N GLU A 118 -5.21 -9.31 9.82
CA GLU A 118 -6.03 -10.23 9.03
C GLU A 118 -6.72 -9.51 7.86
N ASN A 119 -7.34 -8.36 8.12
CA ASN A 119 -8.03 -7.59 7.09
C ASN A 119 -7.06 -7.13 5.99
N TYR A 120 -5.88 -6.64 6.38
CA TYR A 120 -4.81 -6.28 5.45
C TYR A 120 -4.43 -7.47 4.55
N SER A 121 -4.17 -8.62 5.15
CA SER A 121 -3.80 -9.85 4.44
C SER A 121 -4.91 -10.32 3.48
N LYS A 122 -6.17 -10.28 3.93
CA LYS A 122 -7.34 -10.67 3.14
C LYS A 122 -7.55 -9.77 1.92
N ILE A 123 -7.40 -8.46 2.09
CA ILE A 123 -7.54 -7.50 0.98
C ILE A 123 -6.48 -7.79 -0.09
N ILE A 124 -5.20 -7.89 0.28
CA ILE A 124 -4.13 -8.18 -0.67
C ILE A 124 -4.33 -9.53 -1.34
N ASN A 125 -4.79 -10.55 -0.60
CA ASN A 125 -5.10 -11.84 -1.20
C ASN A 125 -6.19 -11.73 -2.28
N ILE A 126 -7.29 -11.01 -2.02
CA ILE A 126 -8.35 -10.80 -3.01
C ILE A 126 -7.82 -10.07 -4.24
N GLU A 127 -7.01 -9.02 -4.05
CA GLU A 127 -6.39 -8.27 -5.14
C GLU A 127 -5.43 -9.14 -5.96
N ALA A 128 -4.63 -9.99 -5.31
CA ALA A 128 -3.70 -10.91 -5.96
C ALA A 128 -4.44 -11.98 -6.79
N GLU A 129 -5.46 -12.63 -6.21
CA GLU A 129 -6.30 -13.61 -6.91
C GLU A 129 -7.02 -12.97 -8.11
N THR A 130 -7.52 -11.75 -7.96
CA THR A 130 -8.12 -10.98 -9.05
C THR A 130 -7.09 -10.68 -10.14
N MET A 131 -5.88 -10.26 -9.77
CA MET A 131 -4.80 -9.99 -10.72
C MET A 131 -4.36 -11.25 -11.48
N LEU A 132 -4.29 -12.40 -10.81
CA LEU A 132 -4.02 -13.70 -11.44
C LEU A 132 -5.11 -14.07 -12.45
N GLU A 133 -6.38 -13.86 -12.10
CA GLU A 133 -7.50 -14.07 -13.02
C GLU A 133 -7.39 -13.13 -14.23
N MET A 134 -7.14 -11.84 -14.01
CA MET A 134 -6.95 -10.84 -15.05
C MET A 134 -5.81 -11.21 -16.00
N ALA A 135 -4.66 -11.61 -15.46
CA ALA A 135 -3.49 -12.00 -16.23
C ALA A 135 -3.78 -13.24 -17.11
N ASN A 136 -4.30 -14.30 -16.50
CA ASN A 136 -4.52 -15.58 -17.19
C ASN A 136 -5.67 -15.56 -18.19
N LYS A 137 -6.81 -14.93 -17.85
CA LYS A 137 -8.02 -15.01 -18.67
C LYS A 137 -8.13 -13.87 -19.69
N PHE A 138 -7.44 -12.75 -19.48
CA PHE A 138 -7.61 -11.57 -20.31
C PHE A 138 -6.30 -11.09 -20.95
N ILE A 139 -5.27 -10.78 -20.14
CA ILE A 139 -4.04 -10.15 -20.64
C ILE A 139 -3.24 -11.11 -21.53
N LEU A 140 -2.91 -12.31 -21.04
CA LEU A 140 -2.14 -13.30 -21.79
C LEU A 140 -2.85 -13.71 -23.10
N PRO A 141 -4.17 -13.99 -23.11
CA PRO A 141 -4.90 -14.23 -24.35
C PRO A 141 -4.90 -13.04 -25.33
N ALA A 142 -5.02 -11.81 -24.84
CA ALA A 142 -4.95 -10.62 -25.68
C ALA A 142 -3.56 -10.46 -26.33
N ALA A 143 -2.49 -10.67 -25.55
CA ALA A 143 -1.11 -10.65 -26.02
C ALA A 143 -0.88 -11.69 -27.13
N SER A 144 -1.35 -12.92 -26.90
CA SER A 144 -1.27 -14.02 -27.86
C SER A 144 -2.03 -13.73 -29.16
N LYS A 145 -3.25 -13.16 -29.07
CA LYS A 145 -4.01 -12.72 -30.24
C LYS A 145 -3.28 -11.66 -31.05
N TYR A 146 -2.66 -10.68 -30.38
CA TYR A 146 -1.91 -9.64 -31.07
C TYR A 146 -0.65 -10.19 -31.74
N ALA A 147 0.10 -11.07 -31.05
CA ALA A 147 1.25 -11.76 -31.61
C ALA A 147 0.86 -12.58 -32.86
N ASN A 148 -0.27 -13.29 -32.83
CA ASN A 148 -0.78 -14.03 -33.99
C ASN A 148 -1.06 -13.12 -35.19
N LYS A 149 -1.73 -11.98 -34.99
CA LYS A 149 -2.00 -11.02 -36.08
C LYS A 149 -0.72 -10.48 -36.72
N LEU A 150 0.31 -10.20 -35.91
CA LEU A 150 1.61 -9.76 -36.42
C LEU A 150 2.29 -10.86 -37.24
N ALA A 151 2.29 -12.10 -36.73
CA ALA A 151 2.88 -13.25 -37.43
C ALA A 151 2.16 -13.55 -38.76
N GLU A 152 0.83 -13.50 -38.77
CA GLU A 152 0.02 -13.66 -39.98
C GLU A 152 0.34 -12.58 -41.00
N THR A 153 0.43 -11.31 -40.58
CA THR A 153 0.78 -10.19 -41.44
C THR A 153 2.16 -10.38 -42.09
N ILE A 154 3.16 -10.85 -41.33
CA ILE A 154 4.49 -11.16 -41.85
C ILE A 154 4.41 -12.26 -42.92
N GLY A 155 3.67 -13.33 -42.64
CA GLY A 155 3.48 -14.45 -43.57
C GLY A 155 2.82 -14.01 -44.88
N LEU A 156 1.73 -13.24 -44.79
CA LEU A 156 0.99 -12.73 -45.94
C LEU A 156 1.83 -11.77 -46.78
N LYS A 157 2.56 -10.83 -46.16
CA LYS A 157 3.45 -9.91 -46.89
C LYS A 157 4.50 -10.67 -47.70
N LYS A 158 5.21 -11.61 -47.07
CA LYS A 158 6.27 -12.40 -47.73
C LYS A 158 5.72 -13.30 -48.84
N ALA A 159 4.53 -13.86 -48.67
CA ALA A 159 3.88 -14.68 -49.68
C ALA A 159 3.42 -13.86 -50.89
N ALA A 160 2.91 -12.64 -50.66
CA ALA A 160 2.44 -11.75 -51.72
C ALA A 160 3.60 -11.10 -52.49
N CYS A 161 4.66 -10.68 -51.79
CA CYS A 161 5.86 -10.10 -52.38
C CYS A 161 7.05 -10.33 -51.44
N GLY A 162 7.99 -11.17 -51.87
CA GLY A 162 9.15 -11.56 -51.05
C GLY A 162 10.08 -10.41 -50.66
N GLU A 163 10.00 -9.27 -51.36
CA GLU A 163 10.77 -8.05 -51.09
C GLU A 163 10.07 -7.08 -50.12
N CYS A 164 8.84 -7.37 -49.69
CA CYS A 164 8.15 -6.52 -48.72
C CYS A 164 8.92 -6.40 -47.40
N ASP A 165 9.11 -5.17 -46.94
CA ASP A 165 9.67 -4.92 -45.62
C ASP A 165 8.70 -5.34 -44.50
N THR A 166 9.19 -6.20 -43.61
CA THR A 166 8.47 -6.70 -42.42
C THR A 166 9.18 -6.32 -41.13
N SER A 167 10.07 -5.33 -41.17
CA SER A 167 10.90 -4.89 -40.04
C SER A 167 10.06 -4.49 -38.83
N TYR A 168 9.02 -3.69 -39.04
CA TYR A 168 8.09 -3.25 -38.00
C TYR A 168 7.38 -4.43 -37.32
N GLU A 169 6.69 -5.28 -38.09
CA GLU A 169 5.94 -6.39 -37.51
C GLU A 169 6.85 -7.39 -36.79
N SER A 170 8.05 -7.63 -37.35
CA SER A 170 9.02 -8.54 -36.75
C SER A 170 9.57 -8.00 -35.43
N ALA A 171 9.85 -6.69 -35.35
CA ALA A 171 10.29 -6.05 -34.11
C ALA A 171 9.18 -6.04 -33.05
N MET A 172 7.95 -5.70 -33.44
CA MET A 172 6.79 -5.71 -32.53
C MET A 172 6.46 -7.11 -32.03
N LEU A 173 6.49 -8.12 -32.92
CA LEU A 173 6.24 -9.50 -32.54
C LEU A 173 7.25 -10.00 -31.50
N LYS A 174 8.54 -9.68 -31.68
CA LYS A 174 9.57 -9.98 -30.68
C LYS A 174 9.28 -9.31 -29.34
N LYS A 175 8.90 -8.03 -29.35
CA LYS A 175 8.58 -7.28 -28.14
C LYS A 175 7.36 -7.86 -27.40
N VAL A 176 6.26 -8.09 -28.11
CA VAL A 176 5.04 -8.70 -27.56
C VAL A 176 5.32 -10.10 -27.03
N SER A 177 6.09 -10.92 -27.75
CA SER A 177 6.45 -12.27 -27.32
C SER A 177 7.29 -12.25 -26.03
N ALA A 178 8.28 -11.36 -25.93
CA ALA A 178 9.09 -11.21 -24.74
C ALA A 178 8.26 -10.76 -23.52
N LEU A 179 7.38 -9.77 -23.69
CA LEU A 179 6.47 -9.31 -22.64
C LEU A 179 5.48 -10.40 -22.23
N THR A 180 4.91 -11.14 -23.18
CA THR A 180 4.00 -12.26 -22.91
C THR A 180 4.68 -13.33 -22.06
N SER A 181 5.93 -13.70 -22.39
CA SER A 181 6.71 -14.65 -21.62
C SER A 181 7.05 -14.13 -20.21
N SER A 182 7.35 -12.84 -20.10
CA SER A 182 7.62 -12.20 -18.80
C SER A 182 6.37 -12.19 -17.92
N ILE A 183 5.21 -11.76 -18.46
CA ILE A 183 3.92 -11.76 -17.76
C ILE A 183 3.58 -13.18 -17.30
N TYR A 184 3.75 -14.19 -18.15
CA TYR A 184 3.49 -15.58 -17.78
C TYR A 184 4.35 -16.02 -16.59
N SER A 185 5.67 -15.83 -16.66
CA SER A 185 6.59 -16.19 -15.56
C SER A 185 6.29 -15.42 -14.26
N LYS A 186 5.92 -14.14 -14.34
CA LYS A 186 5.54 -13.34 -13.17
C LYS A 186 4.18 -13.75 -12.60
N THR A 187 3.27 -14.21 -13.44
CA THR A 187 1.99 -14.79 -13.01
C THR A 187 2.21 -16.08 -12.22
N GLU A 188 3.06 -17.00 -12.73
CA GLU A 188 3.43 -18.23 -12.01
C GLU A 188 4.15 -17.92 -10.68
N LYS A 189 5.03 -16.92 -10.66
CA LYS A 189 5.67 -16.46 -9.42
C LYS A 189 4.62 -15.98 -8.42
N LEU A 190 3.70 -15.09 -8.83
CA LEU A 190 2.65 -14.57 -7.95
C LEU A 190 1.75 -15.70 -7.43
N GLU A 191 1.37 -16.66 -8.27
CA GLU A 191 0.59 -17.83 -7.86
C GLU A 191 1.32 -18.65 -6.78
N GLY A 192 2.62 -18.86 -6.95
CA GLY A 192 3.48 -19.49 -5.94
C GLY A 192 3.49 -18.73 -4.62
N GLU A 193 3.70 -17.41 -4.65
CA GLU A 193 3.71 -16.58 -3.43
C GLU A 193 2.34 -16.58 -2.72
N VAL A 194 1.23 -16.57 -3.46
CA VAL A 194 -0.13 -16.67 -2.89
C VAL A 194 -0.34 -18.03 -2.21
N LEU A 195 0.17 -19.12 -2.79
CA LEU A 195 0.12 -20.45 -2.17
C LEU A 195 0.96 -20.52 -0.88
N GLU A 196 2.16 -19.93 -0.85
CA GLU A 196 2.98 -19.86 0.36
C GLU A 196 2.37 -18.94 1.43
N ALA A 197 1.69 -17.86 1.03
CA ALA A 197 0.97 -16.97 1.95
C ALA A 197 -0.18 -17.71 2.67
N LYS A 198 -0.87 -18.63 1.99
CA LYS A 198 -1.91 -19.49 2.60
C LYS A 198 -1.31 -20.37 3.70
N LYS A 199 -0.15 -21.00 3.47
CA LYS A 199 0.55 -21.80 4.49
C LYS A 199 0.98 -20.97 5.70
N THR A 200 1.41 -19.74 5.47
CA THR A 200 1.79 -18.81 6.55
C THR A 200 0.57 -18.42 7.38
N SER A 201 -0.58 -18.23 6.73
CA SER A 201 -1.85 -17.93 7.40
C SER A 201 -2.29 -19.08 8.33
N ASP A 202 -2.10 -20.33 7.91
CA ASP A 202 -2.43 -21.52 8.70
C ASP A 202 -1.57 -21.66 9.98
N ALA A 203 -0.41 -20.98 10.05
CA ALA A 203 0.43 -20.97 11.24
C ALA A 203 -0.11 -20.10 12.39
N GLY A 204 -1.17 -19.31 12.15
CA GLY A 204 -1.92 -18.59 13.18
C GLY A 204 -1.31 -17.28 13.69
N ASP A 205 -0.28 -16.76 13.03
CA ASP A 205 0.34 -15.46 13.37
C ASP A 205 -0.06 -14.41 12.33
N SER A 206 -1.04 -13.55 12.67
CA SER A 206 -1.59 -12.56 11.74
C SER A 206 -0.54 -11.52 11.33
N SER A 207 0.38 -11.17 12.24
CA SER A 207 1.44 -10.19 12.00
C SER A 207 2.43 -10.72 10.96
N LYS A 208 2.96 -11.94 11.16
CA LYS A 208 3.86 -12.56 10.18
C LYS A 208 3.18 -12.75 8.83
N THR A 209 1.91 -13.13 8.83
CA THR A 209 1.11 -13.25 7.61
C THR A 209 1.03 -11.91 6.88
N ALA A 210 0.71 -10.83 7.58
CA ALA A 210 0.62 -9.49 6.99
C ALA A 210 1.97 -9.01 6.42
N PHE A 211 3.08 -9.27 7.12
CA PHE A 211 4.43 -9.01 6.59
C PHE A 211 4.74 -9.82 5.33
N PHE A 212 4.36 -11.11 5.30
CA PHE A 212 4.56 -11.95 4.12
C PHE A 212 3.80 -11.39 2.90
N TYR A 213 2.52 -11.03 3.07
CA TYR A 213 1.74 -10.40 2.01
C TYR A 213 2.37 -9.08 1.53
N ARG A 214 2.94 -8.27 2.44
CA ARG A 214 3.59 -7.00 2.10
C ARG A 214 4.89 -7.17 1.31
N GLU A 215 5.74 -8.11 1.71
CA GLU A 215 7.09 -8.26 1.17
C GLU A 215 7.13 -9.16 -0.07
N HIS A 216 6.26 -10.16 -0.13
CA HIS A 216 6.28 -11.17 -1.20
C HIS A 216 5.15 -10.97 -2.20
N VAL A 217 3.89 -11.10 -1.75
CA VAL A 217 2.72 -11.07 -2.64
C VAL A 217 2.56 -9.69 -3.30
N PHE A 218 2.56 -8.62 -2.51
CA PHE A 218 2.44 -7.25 -3.02
C PHE A 218 3.64 -6.86 -3.92
N ALA A 219 4.85 -7.33 -3.62
CA ALA A 219 6.00 -7.10 -4.48
C ALA A 219 5.87 -7.82 -5.83
N ALA A 220 5.44 -9.09 -5.83
CA ALA A 220 5.19 -9.86 -7.04
C ALA A 220 4.06 -9.26 -7.90
N MET A 221 3.00 -8.74 -7.28
CA MET A 221 1.94 -8.01 -7.97
C MET A 221 2.47 -6.77 -8.71
N ASN A 222 3.35 -6.00 -8.08
CA ASN A 222 3.97 -4.83 -8.73
C ASN A 222 4.85 -5.22 -9.91
N GLU A 223 5.66 -6.29 -9.78
CA GLU A 223 6.47 -6.80 -10.89
C GLU A 223 5.61 -7.22 -12.09
N LEU A 224 4.51 -7.96 -11.84
CA LEU A 224 3.58 -8.39 -12.88
C LEU A 224 2.90 -7.19 -13.56
N ARG A 225 2.46 -6.21 -12.75
CA ARG A 225 1.81 -5.00 -13.24
C ARG A 225 2.70 -4.22 -14.20
N LEU A 226 3.98 -4.03 -13.90
CA LEU A 226 4.90 -3.28 -14.76
C LEU A 226 4.97 -3.87 -16.18
N CYS A 227 5.01 -5.20 -16.30
CA CYS A 227 5.02 -5.86 -17.61
C CYS A 227 3.68 -5.74 -18.35
N ALA A 228 2.56 -5.83 -17.61
CA ALA A 228 1.22 -5.65 -18.17
C ALA A 228 0.99 -4.22 -18.67
N ASP A 229 1.41 -3.22 -17.90
CA ASP A 229 1.32 -1.80 -18.26
C ASP A 229 2.16 -1.52 -19.51
N GLU A 230 3.37 -2.09 -19.64
CA GLU A 230 4.16 -1.94 -20.87
C GLU A 230 3.47 -2.59 -22.08
N LEU A 231 2.89 -3.79 -21.90
CA LEU A 231 2.15 -4.47 -22.96
C LEU A 231 0.92 -3.68 -23.42
N GLU A 232 0.22 -3.01 -22.50
CA GLU A 232 -0.92 -2.12 -22.82
C GLU A 232 -0.50 -1.04 -23.82
N THR A 233 0.66 -0.40 -23.61
CA THR A 233 1.11 0.73 -24.45
C THR A 233 1.34 0.36 -25.92
N ILE A 234 1.61 -0.92 -26.20
CA ILE A 234 1.93 -1.41 -27.55
C ILE A 234 0.81 -2.24 -28.18
N THR A 235 -0.22 -2.60 -27.40
CA THR A 235 -1.32 -3.42 -27.89
C THR A 235 -2.43 -2.55 -28.47
N PRO A 236 -2.94 -2.84 -29.68
CA PRO A 236 -4.05 -2.10 -30.26
C PRO A 236 -5.29 -2.10 -29.35
N LYS A 237 -6.00 -0.96 -29.27
CA LYS A 237 -7.18 -0.79 -28.42
C LYS A 237 -8.28 -1.81 -28.69
N GLU A 238 -8.46 -2.27 -29.93
CA GLU A 238 -9.49 -3.28 -30.24
C GLU A 238 -9.16 -4.67 -29.67
N LEU A 239 -7.90 -4.93 -29.34
CA LEU A 239 -7.42 -6.21 -28.81
C LEU A 239 -7.22 -6.16 -27.30
N TRP A 240 -7.07 -4.97 -26.72
CA TRP A 240 -6.89 -4.81 -25.29
C TRP A 240 -8.23 -5.00 -24.54
N PRO A 241 -8.28 -5.85 -23.50
CA PRO A 241 -9.54 -6.22 -22.87
C PRO A 241 -10.08 -5.18 -21.88
N PHE A 242 -9.30 -4.15 -21.56
CA PHE A 242 -9.64 -3.16 -20.53
C PHE A 242 -9.76 -1.74 -21.09
N PRO A 243 -10.58 -0.88 -20.49
CA PRO A 243 -10.55 0.55 -20.77
C PRO A 243 -9.20 1.13 -20.34
N SER A 244 -8.64 2.01 -21.16
CA SER A 244 -7.42 2.75 -20.77
C SER A 244 -7.72 3.74 -19.64
N TYR A 245 -6.68 4.22 -18.96
CA TYR A 245 -6.84 5.31 -17.99
C TYR A 245 -7.49 6.57 -18.59
N GLY A 246 -7.24 6.85 -19.87
CA GLY A 246 -7.90 7.95 -20.58
C GLY A 246 -9.41 7.72 -20.71
N ASP A 247 -9.83 6.49 -20.98
CA ASP A 247 -11.24 6.12 -21.01
C ASP A 247 -11.86 6.27 -19.61
N LEU A 248 -11.22 5.74 -18.57
CA LEU A 248 -11.76 5.79 -17.20
C LEU A 248 -11.87 7.22 -16.64
N LEU A 249 -10.92 8.10 -16.94
CA LEU A 249 -10.84 9.43 -16.35
C LEU A 249 -11.55 10.51 -17.18
N PHE A 250 -11.62 10.36 -18.50
CA PHE A 250 -12.09 11.41 -19.41
C PHE A 250 -13.19 10.98 -20.37
N SER A 251 -13.58 9.70 -20.42
CA SER A 251 -14.78 9.33 -21.17
C SER A 251 -16.04 9.76 -20.42
N VAL A 252 -16.42 11.01 -20.63
CA VAL A 252 -17.80 11.44 -20.37
C VAL A 252 -18.65 10.81 -21.46
N ARG A 253 -19.48 9.82 -21.08
CA ARG A 253 -20.59 9.36 -21.90
C ARG A 253 -21.87 10.02 -21.42
#